data_AF-A0A497QFP7-F1
#
_entry.id   AF-A0A497QFP7-F1
#
_cell.length_a   1.000
_cell.length_b   1.000
_cell.length_c   1.000
_cell.angle_alpha   90.00
_cell.angle_beta   90.00
_cell.angle_gamma   90.00
#
_symmetry.space_group_name_H-M   'P 1'
#
loop_
_entity.id
_entity.type
_entity.pdbx_description
1 polymer ?
#
loop_
_entity_poly.entity_id
_entity_poly.type
_entity_poly.pdbx_seq_one_letter_code
_entity_poly.pdbx_strand_id
1 'polypeptide(L)'
;LAQCRDGVAPEKAIENFYKKLTAPIDEVIAAIRGKYHLYEHKAYKFAELLKRVSAIKMYTELDRETIGAVHLQKVEDPQAVIDAWIEQDSKVKIMVLDKGNKMAIYAA
;
A
#
# COMPACT_ATOMS: atom_id res chain seq x y z
N LEU A 1 1.60 -9.69 0.97
CA LEU A 1 2.54 -10.44 0.10
C LEU A 1 2.04 -10.32 -1.33
N ALA A 2 2.89 -9.86 -2.26
CA ALA A 2 2.52 -9.80 -3.68
C ALA A 2 3.80 -9.80 -4.53
N GLN A 3 3.96 -10.79 -5.41
CA GLN A 3 5.20 -10.97 -6.17
C GLN A 3 5.48 -9.79 -7.12
N CYS A 4 4.46 -9.31 -7.85
CA CYS A 4 4.58 -8.21 -8.82
C CYS A 4 5.67 -8.43 -9.89
N ARG A 5 5.82 -9.68 -10.34
CA ARG A 5 6.81 -10.09 -11.37
C ARG A 5 6.74 -9.29 -12.68
N ASP A 6 5.55 -8.78 -13.01
CA ASP A 6 5.29 -8.05 -14.26
C ASP A 6 5.42 -6.52 -14.08
N GLY A 7 6.04 -6.08 -12.97
CA GLY A 7 6.19 -4.66 -12.64
C GLY A 7 5.00 -4.09 -11.87
N VAL A 8 4.94 -2.76 -11.82
CA VAL A 8 3.95 -2.01 -11.03
C VAL A 8 2.53 -2.16 -11.60
N ALA A 9 2.36 -1.83 -12.88
CA ALA A 9 1.07 -1.84 -13.57
C ALA A 9 1.25 -1.64 -15.08
N PRO A 10 0.21 -1.87 -15.90
CA PRO A 10 0.18 -1.42 -17.29
C PRO A 10 0.35 0.10 -17.41
N GLU A 11 0.89 0.58 -18.54
CA GLU A 11 1.28 1.99 -18.78
C GLU A 11 0.20 3.02 -18.37
N LYS A 12 -1.06 2.80 -18.77
CA LYS A 12 -2.17 3.70 -18.40
C LYS A 12 -2.41 3.82 -16.90
N ALA A 13 -2.14 2.75 -16.15
CA ALA A 13 -2.26 2.74 -14.70
C ALA A 13 -1.03 3.36 -14.01
N ILE A 14 0.14 3.34 -14.65
CA ILE A 14 1.32 4.04 -14.14
C ILE A 14 1.04 5.55 -14.07
N GLU A 15 0.51 6.14 -15.13
CA GLU A 15 0.21 7.59 -15.18
C GLU A 15 -0.84 8.01 -14.14
N ASN A 16 -1.94 7.26 -14.05
CA ASN A 16 -3.11 7.67 -13.28
C ASN A 16 -3.10 7.19 -11.82
N PHE A 17 -2.18 6.29 -11.47
CA PHE A 17 -2.07 5.75 -10.12
C PHE A 17 -0.66 5.94 -9.56
N TYR A 18 0.34 5.25 -10.13
CA TYR A 18 1.68 5.20 -9.57
C TYR A 18 2.34 6.58 -9.52
N LYS A 19 2.45 7.27 -10.66
CA LYS A 19 3.07 8.61 -10.76
C LYS A 19 2.38 9.67 -9.91
N LYS A 20 1.06 9.58 -9.75
CA LYS A 20 0.34 10.49 -8.85
C LYS A 20 0.69 10.22 -7.39
N LEU A 21 0.77 8.94 -7.02
CA LEU A 21 1.03 8.53 -5.66
C LEU A 21 2.47 8.81 -5.21
N THR A 22 3.41 9.12 -6.13
CA THR A 22 4.77 9.53 -5.76
C THR A 22 4.85 10.94 -5.18
N ALA A 23 3.82 11.76 -5.35
CA ALA A 23 3.74 13.06 -4.69
C ALA A 23 3.51 12.88 -3.16
N PRO A 24 3.80 13.90 -2.34
CA PRO A 24 3.45 13.90 -0.92
C PRO A 24 1.96 13.55 -0.71
N ILE A 25 1.66 12.69 0.26
CA ILE A 25 0.31 12.15 0.49
C ILE A 25 -0.75 13.26 0.61
N ASP A 26 -0.42 14.36 1.28
CA ASP A 26 -1.33 15.49 1.45
C ASP A 26 -1.65 16.21 0.14
N GLU A 27 -0.70 16.28 -0.80
CA GLU A 27 -0.92 16.83 -2.13
C GLU A 27 -1.81 15.91 -2.98
N VAL A 28 -1.58 14.59 -2.91
CA VAL A 28 -2.43 13.58 -3.58
C VAL A 28 -3.88 13.71 -3.13
N ILE A 29 -4.11 13.92 -1.82
CA ILE A 29 -5.44 14.11 -1.25
C ILE A 29 -6.05 15.45 -1.67
N ALA A 30 -5.27 16.53 -1.65
CA ALA A 30 -5.74 17.87 -2.01
C ALA A 30 -6.14 17.96 -3.49
N ALA A 31 -5.41 17.28 -4.39
CA ALA A 31 -5.64 17.31 -5.83
C ALA A 31 -7.06 16.86 -6.24
N ILE A 32 -7.72 16.00 -5.45
CA ILE A 32 -9.07 15.52 -5.76
C ILE A 32 -10.20 16.48 -5.35
N ARG A 33 -9.92 17.50 -4.53
CA ARG A 33 -10.92 18.52 -4.16
C ARG A 33 -11.38 19.39 -5.35
N GLY A 34 -10.74 19.24 -6.51
CA GLY A 34 -11.13 19.85 -7.79
C GLY A 34 -12.05 18.98 -8.64
N LYS A 35 -11.83 18.98 -9.97
CA LYS A 35 -12.67 18.31 -10.96
C LYS A 35 -12.37 16.80 -10.96
N TYR A 36 -13.36 15.96 -10.68
CA TYR A 36 -13.22 14.50 -10.68
C TYR A 36 -12.71 14.01 -12.05
N HIS A 37 -11.53 13.41 -12.07
CA HIS A 37 -10.99 12.73 -13.24
C HIS A 37 -11.17 11.22 -13.07
N LEU A 38 -11.85 10.62 -14.05
CA LEU A 38 -11.96 9.17 -14.15
C LEU A 38 -10.53 8.59 -14.05
N TYR A 39 -10.35 7.51 -13.29
CA TYR A 39 -9.06 6.85 -12.96
C TYR A 39 -8.24 7.39 -11.79
N GLU A 40 -8.43 8.62 -11.31
CA GLU A 40 -7.59 9.19 -10.23
C GLU A 40 -8.06 8.81 -8.81
N HIS A 41 -9.32 8.42 -8.69
CA HIS A 41 -9.95 8.04 -7.42
C HIS A 41 -9.21 6.92 -6.67
N LYS A 42 -8.53 6.02 -7.39
CA LYS A 42 -7.78 4.92 -6.75
C LYS A 42 -6.56 5.44 -5.99
N ALA A 43 -5.81 6.37 -6.58
CA ALA A 43 -4.63 6.96 -5.94
C ALA A 43 -5.03 7.72 -4.67
N TYR A 44 -6.11 8.49 -4.75
CA TYR A 44 -6.66 9.21 -3.60
C TYR A 44 -7.16 8.29 -2.49
N LYS A 45 -7.98 7.27 -2.81
CA LYS A 45 -8.48 6.33 -1.81
C LYS A 45 -7.35 5.58 -1.12
N PHE A 46 -6.29 5.28 -1.87
CA PHE A 46 -5.10 4.66 -1.33
C PHE A 46 -4.28 5.64 -0.46
N ALA A 47 -4.16 6.91 -0.85
CA ALA A 47 -3.56 7.96 -0.03
C ALA A 47 -4.32 8.18 1.30
N GLU A 48 -5.66 8.15 1.28
CA GLU A 48 -6.48 8.18 2.50
C GLU A 48 -6.20 6.98 3.42
N LEU A 49 -6.00 5.78 2.84
CA LEU A 49 -5.61 4.60 3.60
C LEU A 49 -4.22 4.78 4.22
N LEU A 50 -3.24 5.26 3.45
CA LEU A 50 -1.87 5.47 3.91
C LEU A 50 -1.79 6.45 5.09
N LYS A 51 -2.65 7.47 5.19
CA LYS A 51 -2.70 8.35 6.38
C LYS A 51 -3.24 7.66 7.64
N ARG A 52 -4.02 6.59 7.48
CA ARG A 52 -4.71 5.91 8.59
C ARG A 52 -3.91 4.75 9.18
N VAL A 53 -2.94 4.24 8.43
CA VAL A 53 -2.09 3.12 8.84
C VAL A 53 -0.69 3.64 9.15
N SER A 54 0.01 2.99 10.09
CA SER A 54 1.38 3.39 10.43
C SER A 54 2.37 3.10 9.31
N ALA A 55 2.22 1.96 8.63
CA ALA A 55 3.00 1.57 7.47
C ALA A 55 2.28 0.47 6.69
N ILE A 56 2.51 0.43 5.38
CA ILE A 56 2.23 -0.76 4.56
C ILE A 56 3.57 -1.38 4.17
N LYS A 57 3.83 -2.56 4.73
CA LYS A 57 5.04 -3.35 4.45
C LYS A 57 4.75 -4.39 3.37
N MET A 58 5.62 -4.50 2.37
CA MET A 58 5.40 -5.30 1.18
C MET A 58 6.61 -6.21 0.90
N TYR A 59 6.35 -7.51 0.88
CA TYR A 59 7.28 -8.49 0.31
C TYR A 59 6.89 -8.74 -1.14
N THR A 60 7.84 -8.47 -2.04
CA THR A 60 7.64 -8.35 -3.49
C THR A 60 8.99 -8.42 -4.22
N GLU A 61 8.98 -8.70 -5.52
CA GLU A 61 10.16 -8.66 -6.39
C GLU A 61 10.50 -7.23 -6.86
N LEU A 62 9.58 -6.27 -6.74
CA LEU A 62 9.86 -4.86 -7.04
C LEU A 62 10.96 -4.31 -6.15
N ASP A 63 11.80 -3.42 -6.67
CA ASP A 63 12.92 -2.84 -5.93
C ASP A 63 12.47 -1.82 -4.85
N ARG A 64 13.42 -1.45 -3.97
CA ARG A 64 13.14 -0.54 -2.85
C ARG A 64 12.78 0.87 -3.29
N GLU A 65 13.35 1.35 -4.38
CA GLU A 65 13.10 2.69 -4.90
C GLU A 65 11.67 2.78 -5.43
N THR A 66 11.26 1.81 -6.25
CA THR A 66 9.91 1.69 -6.78
C THR A 66 8.85 1.63 -5.67
N ILE A 67 9.09 0.82 -4.63
CA ILE A 67 8.16 0.68 -3.50
C ILE A 67 8.17 1.93 -2.59
N GLY A 68 9.35 2.46 -2.30
CA GLY A 68 9.53 3.64 -1.46
C GLY A 68 8.95 4.91 -2.07
N ALA A 69 9.00 5.04 -3.40
CA ALA A 69 8.46 6.18 -4.13
C ALA A 69 6.96 6.39 -3.88
N VAL A 70 6.21 5.34 -3.51
CA VAL A 70 4.77 5.40 -3.25
C VAL A 70 4.41 5.20 -1.76
N HIS A 71 5.33 5.58 -0.86
CA HIS A 71 5.14 5.59 0.59
C HIS A 71 4.94 4.20 1.21
N LEU A 72 5.38 3.15 0.52
CA LEU A 72 5.36 1.77 1.00
C LEU A 72 6.76 1.35 1.46
N GLN A 73 6.84 0.28 2.24
CA GLN A 73 8.11 -0.25 2.74
C GLN A 73 8.36 -1.65 2.19
N LYS A 74 9.40 -1.83 1.35
CA LYS A 74 9.81 -3.18 0.95
C LYS A 74 10.42 -3.91 2.15
N VAL A 75 10.00 -5.15 2.34
CA VAL A 75 10.60 -6.08 3.31
C VAL A 75 11.10 -7.31 2.56
N GLU A 76 12.25 -7.85 2.99
CA GLU A 76 12.84 -9.06 2.40
C GLU A 76 12.40 -10.33 3.14
N ASP A 77 12.01 -10.20 4.40
CA ASP A 77 11.52 -11.31 5.22
C ASP A 77 10.23 -10.88 5.94
N PRO A 78 9.06 -11.39 5.51
CA PRO A 78 7.81 -11.18 6.22
C PRO A 78 7.81 -11.72 7.65
N GLN A 79 8.55 -12.81 7.93
CA GLN A 79 8.58 -13.43 9.24
C GLN A 79 9.26 -12.51 10.26
N ALA A 80 10.40 -11.91 9.90
CA ALA A 80 11.07 -10.92 10.74
C ALA A 80 10.17 -9.72 11.13
N VAL A 81 9.19 -9.35 10.30
CA VAL A 81 8.21 -8.31 10.65
C VAL A 81 7.27 -8.77 11.76
N ILE A 82 6.80 -10.01 11.67
CA ILE A 82 5.92 -10.61 12.67
C ILE A 82 6.67 -10.78 13.99
N ASP A 83 7.89 -11.30 13.93
CA ASP A 83 8.73 -11.52 15.10
C ASP A 83 9.00 -10.20 15.85
N ALA A 84 9.32 -9.13 15.11
CA ALA A 84 9.51 -7.80 15.69
C ALA A 84 8.24 -7.25 16.36
N TRP A 85 7.04 -7.52 15.81
CA TRP A 85 5.79 -7.13 16.46
C TRP A 85 5.52 -7.90 17.76
N ILE A 86 5.82 -9.20 17.77
CA ILE A 86 5.67 -10.06 18.95
C ILE A 86 6.69 -9.66 20.04
N GLU A 87 7.91 -9.31 19.65
CA GLU A 87 8.94 -8.82 20.57
C GLU A 87 8.53 -7.49 21.23
N GLN A 88 7.92 -6.58 20.46
CA GLN A 88 7.41 -5.30 20.97
C GLN A 88 6.20 -5.48 21.91
N ASP A 89 5.28 -6.38 21.56
CA ASP A 89 4.13 -6.74 22.40
C ASP A 89 3.81 -8.22 22.26
N SER A 90 4.16 -9.00 23.28
CA SER A 90 3.86 -10.44 23.34
C SER A 90 2.37 -10.79 23.29
N LYS A 91 1.47 -9.81 23.50
CA LYS A 91 0.01 -9.97 23.41
C LYS A 91 -0.57 -9.38 22.12
N VAL A 92 0.28 -8.98 21.17
CA VAL A 92 -0.15 -8.42 19.89
C VAL A 92 -1.15 -9.35 19.20
N LYS A 93 -2.26 -8.78 18.71
CA LYS A 93 -3.25 -9.51 17.92
C LYS A 93 -2.96 -9.32 16.44
N ILE A 94 -2.69 -10.42 15.75
CA ILE A 94 -2.38 -10.42 14.31
C ILE A 94 -3.52 -11.10 13.57
N MET A 95 -4.17 -10.35 12.67
CA MET A 95 -5.16 -10.91 11.75
C MET A 95 -4.45 -11.40 10.49
N VAL A 96 -4.53 -12.71 10.23
CA VAL A 96 -3.97 -13.34 9.03
C VAL A 96 -5.09 -13.65 8.05
N LEU A 97 -4.87 -13.28 6.79
CA LEU A 97 -5.85 -13.47 5.72
C LEU A 97 -5.17 -14.17 4.54
N ASP A 98 -5.50 -15.43 4.33
CA ASP A 98 -5.04 -16.20 3.17
C ASP A 98 -5.92 -15.82 1.95
N LYS A 99 -5.36 -15.07 1.00
CA LYS A 99 -6.01 -14.49 -0.21
C LYS A 99 -6.90 -13.26 0.03
N GLY A 100 -6.28 -12.12 0.30
CA GLY A 100 -6.94 -10.85 0.61
C GLY A 100 -7.72 -10.13 -0.52
N ASN A 101 -7.73 -10.66 -1.74
CA ASN A 101 -8.13 -9.93 -2.94
C ASN A 101 -9.65 -9.65 -3.02
N LYS A 102 -10.46 -10.56 -2.47
CA LYS A 102 -11.93 -10.56 -2.57
C LYS A 102 -12.55 -11.13 -1.29
N MET A 103 -12.38 -10.42 -0.18
CA MET A 103 -12.97 -10.81 1.10
C MET A 103 -13.88 -9.70 1.61
N ALA A 104 -15.00 -10.11 2.21
CA ALA A 104 -15.81 -9.23 3.04
C ALA A 104 -15.38 -9.43 4.50
N ILE A 105 -14.88 -8.37 5.12
CA ILE A 105 -14.50 -8.38 6.53
C ILE A 105 -15.56 -7.61 7.28
N TYR A 106 -16.20 -8.26 8.24
CA TYR A 106 -17.20 -7.64 9.11
C TYR A 106 -16.54 -7.37 10.45
N ALA A 107 -16.77 -6.17 11.00
CA ALA A 107 -16.43 -5.92 12.39
C ALA A 107 -17.33 -6.82 13.26
N ALA A 108 -16.71 -7.54 14.19
CA ALA A 108 -17.43 -8.28 15.23
C ALA A 108 -17.93 -7.32 16.31
#